data_AF-A0A6I3D2Y5-F1
#
_entry.id   AF-A0A6I3D2Y5-F1
#
_cell.length_a   1.000
_cell.length_b   1.000
_cell.length_c   1.000
_cell.angle_alpha   90.00
_cell.angle_beta   90.00
_cell.angle_gamma   90.00
#
_symmetry.space_group_name_H-M   'P 1'
#
loop_
_entity.id
_entity.type
_entity.pdbx_description
1 polymer ?
#
loop_
_entity_poly.entity_id
_entity_poly.type
_entity_poly.pdbx_seq_one_letter_code
_entity_poly.pdbx_strand_id
1 'polypeptide(L)'
;MTAMDEDGILGLVELLRTAGLSVPVGNLITFTEAVAIVGGDLRSLYWCGRATLTHSPIEIELYDRVFRHWILGTELGLTESVSRSSEPLLVDDDERFDGEQPDCADIEIDDG
;
A
#
# COMPACT_ATOMS: atom_id res chain seq x y z
N MET A 1 9.61 -1.76 21.97
CA MET A 1 9.44 -1.45 20.53
C MET A 1 8.23 -0.56 20.46
N THR A 2 8.44 0.74 20.61
CA THR A 2 7.33 1.70 20.78
C THR A 2 6.56 1.72 19.48
N ALA A 3 5.39 1.08 19.47
CA ALA A 3 4.38 1.35 18.46
C ALA A 3 4.27 2.86 18.37
N MET A 4 4.36 3.43 17.17
CA MET A 4 4.28 4.86 17.00
C MET A 4 3.04 5.35 17.75
N ASP A 5 3.27 6.29 18.67
CA ASP A 5 2.29 6.65 19.70
C ASP A 5 0.98 7.12 19.04
N GLU A 6 -0.12 6.98 19.77
CA GLU A 6 -1.48 7.32 19.32
C GLU A 6 -1.53 8.77 18.79
N ASP A 7 -0.78 9.65 19.45
CA ASP A 7 -0.56 11.05 19.06
C ASP A 7 0.06 11.20 17.67
N GLY A 8 0.98 10.30 17.28
CA GLY A 8 1.60 10.32 15.96
C GLY A 8 0.59 10.02 14.84
N ILE A 9 -0.30 9.05 15.08
CA ILE A 9 -1.37 8.68 14.14
C ILE A 9 -2.36 9.84 13.98
N LEU A 10 -2.76 10.49 15.07
CA LEU A 10 -3.63 11.65 15.02
C LEU A 10 -2.98 12.82 14.26
N GLY A 11 -1.68 13.05 14.46
CA GLY A 11 -0.92 14.07 13.73
C GLY A 11 -0.91 13.86 12.22
N LEU A 12 -0.78 12.62 11.75
CA LEU A 12 -0.89 12.29 10.32
C LEU A 12 -2.28 12.62 9.76
N VAL A 13 -3.34 12.26 10.49
CA VAL A 13 -4.73 12.45 10.06
C VAL A 13 -5.07 13.94 10.00
N GLU A 14 -4.62 14.71 10.98
CA GLU A 14 -4.78 16.17 10.98
C GLU A 14 -4.05 16.79 9.79
N LEU A 15 -2.81 16.36 9.52
CA LEU A 15 -2.04 16.84 8.37
C LEU A 15 -2.74 16.50 7.04
N LEU A 16 -3.31 15.30 6.89
CA LEU A 16 -4.09 14.93 5.71
C LEU A 16 -5.32 15.83 5.52
N ARG A 17 -6.02 16.17 6.61
CA ARG A 17 -7.16 17.09 6.58
C ARG A 17 -6.74 18.50 6.18
N THR A 18 -5.64 19.01 6.73
CA THR A 18 -5.11 20.33 6.35
C THR A 18 -4.66 20.39 4.89
N ALA A 19 -4.18 19.27 4.34
CA ALA A 19 -3.81 19.14 2.93
C ALA A 19 -5.02 19.06 1.97
N GLY A 20 -6.25 19.01 2.51
CA GLY A 20 -7.48 18.97 1.72
C GLY A 20 -8.00 17.56 1.40
N LEU A 21 -7.43 16.52 2.01
CA LEU A 21 -7.94 15.17 1.92
C LEU A 21 -9.12 15.03 2.90
N SER A 22 -10.31 14.76 2.36
CA SER A 22 -11.48 14.48 3.19
C SER A 22 -11.30 13.12 3.83
N VAL A 23 -10.97 13.08 5.12
CA VAL A 23 -10.83 11.84 5.89
C VAL A 23 -12.09 11.63 6.72
N PRO A 24 -13.05 10.79 6.28
CA PRO A 24 -14.24 10.47 7.05
C PRO A 24 -13.84 9.77 8.35
N VAL A 25 -14.60 10.00 9.41
CA VAL A 25 -14.35 9.36 10.71
C VAL A 25 -14.42 7.82 10.61
N GLY A 26 -15.30 7.29 9.75
CA GLY A 26 -15.38 5.84 9.50
C GLY A 26 -14.06 5.24 9.01
N ASN A 27 -13.35 5.94 8.12
CA ASN A 27 -12.08 5.48 7.59
C ASN A 27 -10.96 5.52 8.62
N LEU A 28 -11.02 6.47 9.56
CA LEU A 28 -10.07 6.53 10.66
C LEU A 28 -10.18 5.28 11.53
N ILE A 29 -11.41 4.81 11.79
CA ILE A 29 -11.65 3.58 12.54
C ILE A 29 -11.03 2.39 11.78
N THR A 30 -11.37 2.22 10.49
CA THR A 30 -10.82 1.15 9.66
C THR A 30 -9.29 1.19 9.58
N PHE A 31 -8.71 2.40 9.52
CA PHE A 31 -7.26 2.59 9.53
C PHE A 31 -6.64 2.10 10.84
N THR A 32 -7.17 2.52 11.99
CA THR A 32 -6.64 2.12 13.31
C THR A 32 -6.75 0.61 13.53
N GLU A 33 -7.84 -0.01 13.08
CA GLU A 33 -8.03 -1.47 13.12
C GLU A 33 -7.01 -2.19 12.24
N ALA A 34 -6.80 -1.71 11.01
CA ALA A 34 -5.81 -2.28 10.10
C ALA A 34 -4.38 -2.18 10.68
N VAL A 35 -4.01 -1.05 11.28
CA VAL A 35 -2.71 -0.86 11.94
C VAL A 35 -2.55 -1.78 13.14
N ALA A 36 -3.61 -2.01 13.92
CA ALA A 36 -3.58 -2.95 15.04
C ALA A 36 -3.33 -4.41 14.59
N ILE A 37 -3.76 -4.77 13.37
CA ILE A 37 -3.56 -6.11 12.80
C ILE A 37 -2.17 -6.27 12.18
N VAL A 38 -1.73 -5.29 11.38
CA VAL A 38 -0.49 -5.39 10.57
C VAL A 38 0.75 -4.96 11.38
N GLY A 39 0.56 -4.18 12.44
CA GLY A 39 1.62 -3.67 13.29
C GLY A 39 1.91 -2.17 13.07
N GLY A 40 2.58 -1.56 14.04
CA GLY A 40 2.86 -0.12 14.09
C GLY A 40 4.12 0.33 13.34
N ASP A 41 4.65 -0.48 12.44
CA ASP A 41 5.82 -0.11 11.63
C ASP A 41 5.45 0.96 10.60
N LEU A 42 6.40 1.81 10.24
CA LEU A 42 6.21 2.93 9.33
C LEU A 42 5.71 2.49 7.93
N ARG A 43 6.19 1.33 7.46
CA ARG A 43 5.72 0.70 6.22
C ARG A 43 4.26 0.22 6.35
N SER A 44 3.89 -0.35 7.49
CA SER A 44 2.53 -0.84 7.75
C SER A 44 1.54 0.32 7.81
N LEU A 45 1.87 1.39 8.54
CA LEU A 45 1.11 2.64 8.58
C LEU A 45 0.89 3.22 7.18
N TYR A 46 1.94 3.26 6.35
CA TYR A 46 1.84 3.75 4.97
C TYR A 46 0.81 2.96 4.14
N TRP A 47 0.90 1.62 4.13
CA TRP A 47 0.02 0.77 3.33
C TRP A 47 -1.40 0.72 3.88
N CYS A 48 -1.57 0.62 5.20
CA CYS A 48 -2.88 0.69 5.85
C CYS A 48 -3.56 2.02 5.54
N GLY A 49 -2.84 3.14 5.64
CA GLY A 49 -3.41 4.46 5.36
C GLY A 49 -3.77 4.64 3.90
N ARG A 50 -2.93 4.18 2.95
CA ARG A 50 -3.31 4.17 1.53
C ARG A 50 -4.57 3.35 1.27
N ALA A 51 -4.67 2.16 1.84
CA ALA A 51 -5.79 1.27 1.58
C ALA A 51 -7.11 1.76 2.20
N THR A 52 -7.06 2.52 3.30
CA THR A 52 -8.24 2.89 4.09
C THR A 52 -8.62 4.37 3.97
N LEU A 53 -7.67 5.27 3.72
CA LEU A 53 -7.88 6.72 3.70
C LEU A 53 -7.99 7.31 2.29
N THR A 54 -7.62 6.55 1.24
CA THR A 54 -7.74 7.02 -0.15
C THR A 54 -8.92 6.34 -0.85
N HIS A 55 -9.78 7.15 -1.48
CA HIS A 55 -10.96 6.71 -2.23
C HIS A 55 -10.81 6.91 -3.74
N SER A 56 -9.88 7.76 -4.16
CA SER A 56 -9.62 8.07 -5.55
C SER A 56 -8.13 7.98 -5.88
N PRO A 57 -7.75 7.57 -7.11
CA PRO A 57 -6.35 7.55 -7.53
C PRO A 57 -5.67 8.93 -7.45
N ILE A 58 -6.44 10.02 -7.54
CA ILE A 58 -5.88 11.38 -7.41
C ILE A 58 -5.47 11.72 -5.96
N GLU A 59 -6.13 11.09 -4.98
CA GLU A 59 -5.82 11.28 -3.57
C GLU A 59 -4.55 10.54 -3.16
N ILE A 60 -4.15 9.52 -3.93
CA ILE A 60 -2.92 8.76 -3.69
C ILE A 60 -1.69 9.67 -3.77
N GLU A 61 -1.62 10.55 -4.77
CA GLU A 61 -0.48 11.47 -4.90
C GLU A 61 -0.44 12.51 -3.78
N LEU A 62 -1.62 12.92 -3.27
CA LEU A 62 -1.70 13.82 -2.13
C LEU A 62 -1.27 13.10 -0.85
N TYR A 63 -1.77 11.90 -0.61
CA TYR A 63 -1.40 11.05 0.52
C TYR A 63 0.10 10.77 0.54
N ASP A 64 0.70 10.36 -0.58
CA ASP A 64 2.13 10.03 -0.67
C ASP A 64 2.99 11.25 -0.31
N ARG A 65 2.59 12.46 -0.72
CA ARG A 65 3.29 13.72 -0.37
C ARG A 65 3.17 14.03 1.11
N VAL A 66 1.95 13.98 1.66
CA VAL A 66 1.69 14.28 3.07
C VAL A 66 2.39 13.28 3.98
N PHE A 67 2.34 11.99 3.64
CA PHE A 67 3.00 10.94 4.42
C PHE A 67 4.51 11.13 4.43
N ARG A 68 5.14 11.38 3.27
CA ARG A 68 6.58 11.68 3.19
C ARG A 68 6.96 12.91 4.03
N HIS A 69 6.10 13.91 4.04
CA HIS A 69 6.32 15.12 4.81
C HIS A 69 6.28 14.88 6.32
N TRP A 70 5.26 14.14 6.75
CA TRP A 70 5.08 13.75 8.15
C TRP A 70 6.25 12.92 8.69
N ILE A 71 6.76 11.95 7.93
CA ILE A 71 7.91 11.14 8.37
C ILE A 71 9.22 11.94 8.43
N LEU A 72 9.37 13.00 7.62
CA LEU A 72 10.55 13.86 7.61
C LEU A 72 10.49 14.96 8.69
N GLY A 73 9.36 15.10 9.39
CA GLY A 73 9.18 16.11 10.45
C GLY A 73 9.33 17.55 9.98
N THR A 74 9.13 17.80 8.69
CA THR A 74 9.21 19.15 8.12
C THR A 74 7.81 19.75 8.17
N GLU A 75 7.65 21.01 8.56
CA GLU A 75 6.41 21.76 8.31
C GLU A 75 6.36 22.22 6.85
N LEU A 76 5.16 22.39 6.30
CA LEU A 76 4.83 22.54 4.86
C LEU A 76 5.70 23.54 4.10
N GLY A 77 6.87 23.06 3.65
CA GLY A 77 7.64 23.63 2.56
C GLY A 77 7.34 22.84 1.30
N LEU A 78 6.38 23.32 0.50
CA LEU A 78 6.05 22.84 -0.84
C LEU A 78 7.31 22.83 -1.73
N THR A 79 8.10 21.75 -1.71
CA THR A 79 9.16 21.52 -2.70
C THR A 79 9.11 20.08 -3.19
N GLU A 80 8.50 19.97 -4.36
CA GLU A 80 8.66 18.96 -5.40
C GLU A 80 9.95 18.14 -5.34
N SER A 81 9.83 16.81 -5.40
CA SER A 81 10.64 15.92 -6.26
C SER A 81 10.16 14.48 -6.11
N VAL A 82 9.43 14.00 -7.11
CA VAL A 82 9.17 12.57 -7.34
C VAL A 82 10.45 11.96 -7.91
N SER A 83 11.26 11.31 -7.08
CA SER A 83 12.22 10.32 -7.56
C SER A 83 11.48 8.99 -7.75
N ARG A 84 10.92 8.82 -8.94
CA ARG A 84 10.54 7.51 -9.46
C ARG A 84 11.84 6.79 -9.81
N SER A 85 12.39 5.99 -8.90
CA SER A 85 13.35 4.96 -9.30
C SER A 85 12.54 3.77 -9.80
N SER A 86 12.22 3.79 -11.10
CA SER A 86 11.83 2.57 -11.81
C SER A 86 13.11 1.82 -12.13
N GLU A 87 13.52 0.92 -11.25
CA GLU A 87 14.48 -0.10 -11.65
C GLU A 87 13.73 -1.10 -12.55
N PRO A 88 14.16 -1.29 -13.81
CA PRO A 88 13.57 -2.33 -14.64
C PRO A 88 13.89 -3.68 -14.01
N LEU A 89 12.83 -4.40 -13.63
CA LEU A 89 12.90 -5.81 -13.27
C LEU A 89 13.41 -6.58 -14.49
N LEU A 90 14.69 -6.93 -14.49
CA LEU A 90 15.26 -7.89 -15.44
C LEU A 90 14.68 -9.26 -15.08
N VAL A 91 13.72 -9.71 -15.87
CA VAL A 91 13.25 -11.11 -15.84
C VAL A 91 14.33 -11.92 -16.55
N ASP A 92 15.13 -12.65 -15.78
CA ASP A 92 16.01 -13.68 -16.33
C ASP A 92 15.12 -14.88 -16.68
N ASP A 93 14.79 -15.00 -17.97
CA ASP A 93 14.04 -16.11 -18.55
C ASP A 93 15.01 -17.28 -18.76
N ASP A 94 15.28 -18.04 -17.70
CA ASP A 94 16.02 -19.31 -17.84
C ASP A 94 15.59 -20.31 -16.77
N GLU A 95 14.35 -20.81 -16.86
CA GLU A 95 14.04 -22.16 -16.40
C GLU A 95 13.31 -22.92 -17.51
N ARG A 96 14.05 -23.80 -18.18
CA ARG A 96 13.54 -24.82 -19.09
C ARG A 96 12.33 -25.51 -18.47
N PHE A 97 11.22 -25.49 -19.18
CA PHE A 97 10.14 -26.44 -18.95
C PHE A 97 10.55 -27.79 -19.55
N ASP A 98 11.35 -28.56 -18.80
CA ASP A 98 11.62 -29.96 -19.10
C ASP A 98 10.37 -30.77 -18.73
N GLY A 99 9.92 -31.59 -19.68
CA GLY A 99 8.51 -31.92 -19.86
C GLY A 99 7.93 -33.01 -18.96
N GLU A 100 6.60 -33.07 -18.98
CA GLU A 100 5.83 -34.31 -19.05
C GLU A 100 4.44 -33.92 -19.58
N GLN A 101 4.12 -34.23 -20.84
CA GLN A 101 2.72 -34.23 -21.26
C GLN A 101 2.08 -35.42 -20.55
N PRO A 102 1.10 -35.24 -19.63
CA PRO A 102 0.22 -36.36 -19.36
C PRO A 102 -0.43 -36.72 -20.69
N ASP A 103 -0.19 -37.96 -21.08
CA ASP A 103 -0.90 -38.61 -22.15
C ASP A 103 -2.39 -38.32 -21.96
N CYS A 104 -3.00 -37.72 -22.97
CA CYS A 104 -4.45 -37.72 -23.09
C CYS A 104 -4.86 -39.18 -23.22
N ALA A 105 -5.12 -39.83 -22.08
CA ALA A 105 -5.74 -41.14 -22.05
C ALA A 105 -7.05 -41.01 -22.82
N ASP A 106 -7.12 -41.76 -23.93
CA ASP A 106 -8.35 -42.02 -24.66
C ASP A 106 -9.39 -42.52 -23.66
N ILE A 107 -10.33 -41.65 -23.28
CA ILE A 107 -11.54 -42.08 -22.58
C ILE A 107 -12.40 -42.73 -23.66
N GLU A 108 -12.22 -44.04 -23.85
CA GLU A 108 -13.23 -44.86 -24.50
C GLU A 108 -14.49 -44.80 -23.63
N ILE A 109 -15.48 -44.03 -24.06
CA ILE A 109 -16.82 -44.12 -23.51
C ILE A 109 -17.42 -45.40 -24.07
N ASP A 110 -17.30 -46.47 -23.28
CA ASP A 110 -17.98 -47.76 -23.50
C ASP A 110 -19.48 -47.64 -23.19
N ASP A 111 -20.24 -48.36 -24.00
CA ASP A 111 -21.69 -48.32 -24.24
C ASP A 111 -22.49 -49.01 -23.12
N GLY A 112 -23.65 -48.45 -22.76
CA GLY A 112 -24.59 -49.05 -21.80
C GLY A 112 -26.00 -48.47 -21.89
#